data_AF-A0A9X6LHN5-F1
#
_entry.id   AF-A0A9X6LHN5-F1
#
_cell.length_a   1.000
_cell.length_b   1.000
_cell.length_c   1.000
_cell.angle_alpha   90.00
_cell.angle_beta   90.00
_cell.angle_gamma   90.00
#
_symmetry.space_group_name_H-M   'P 1'
#
loop_
_entity.id
_entity.type
_entity.pdbx_description
1 polymer ?
#
loop_
_entity_poly.entity_id
_entity_poly.type
_entity_poly.pdbx_seq_one_letter_code
_entity_poly.pdbx_strand_id
1 'polypeptide(L)'
;MINLSNIPDLIEKSAASDIEIQAVENRMNVTLPNVYKELLRCTNGFSIGSGLLIYGTEHIAERYEVWEVDEYARGYVSIGDDGGGNVFLMAQHAEEKGVVVIDSGDMNPNHATVITADFKKWVNSGCVSEIEQKAIHKSSDICNIVLVKTPSEGLKDLIRIKNILGLEISAIDLLKGSKNLPYILVERFPYGKAKKLIEKLAIDSTILSIETTGKNS
;
A
#
# COMPACT_ATOMS: atom_id res chain seq x y z
N MET A 1 -5.17 15.91 8.39
CA MET A 1 -5.50 15.21 9.64
C MET A 1 -5.09 13.77 9.49
N ILE A 2 -4.50 13.20 10.53
CA ILE A 2 -4.20 11.76 10.56
C ILE A 2 -5.51 10.99 10.72
N ASN A 3 -5.70 9.93 9.93
CA ASN A 3 -6.85 9.05 9.95
C ASN A 3 -6.37 7.60 9.86
N LEU A 4 -6.65 6.83 10.91
CA LEU A 4 -6.23 5.44 11.06
C LEU A 4 -7.37 4.44 10.78
N SER A 5 -8.61 4.91 10.56
CA SER A 5 -9.82 4.05 10.56
C SER A 5 -9.89 3.02 9.44
N ASN A 6 -9.04 3.14 8.41
CA ASN A 6 -9.04 2.27 7.24
C ASN A 6 -7.80 1.38 7.15
N ILE A 7 -6.96 1.35 8.17
CA ILE A 7 -5.74 0.54 8.18
C ILE A 7 -6.09 -0.87 8.68
N PRO A 8 -5.93 -1.92 7.84
CA PRO A 8 -6.20 -3.30 8.26
C PRO A 8 -5.18 -3.76 9.31
N ASP A 9 -5.59 -4.65 10.22
CA ASP A 9 -4.75 -5.24 11.27
C ASP A 9 -4.01 -4.21 12.16
N LEU A 10 -4.61 -3.02 12.31
CA LEU A 10 -4.08 -1.96 13.15
C LEU A 10 -4.29 -2.26 14.64
N ILE A 11 -3.23 -2.14 15.42
CA ILE A 11 -3.26 -2.18 16.88
C ILE A 11 -2.83 -0.81 17.40
N GLU A 12 -3.82 -0.03 17.85
CA GLU A 12 -3.62 1.31 18.40
C GLU A 12 -3.36 1.30 19.91
N LYS A 13 -2.68 2.33 20.39
CA LYS A 13 -2.55 2.64 21.82
C LYS A 13 -3.36 3.88 22.18
N SER A 14 -3.60 4.09 23.47
CA SER A 14 -4.12 5.38 23.96
C SER A 14 -3.20 6.52 23.52
N ALA A 15 -3.77 7.69 23.26
CA ALA A 15 -3.01 8.90 22.94
C ALA A 15 -1.96 9.21 24.02
N ALA A 16 -0.81 9.71 23.59
CA ALA A 16 0.19 10.29 24.47
C ALA A 16 -0.22 11.70 24.89
N SER A 17 0.07 12.05 26.14
CA SER A 17 -0.01 13.41 26.65
C SER A 17 1.17 14.27 26.18
N ASP A 18 1.01 15.60 26.18
CA ASP A 18 2.11 16.52 25.88
C ASP A 18 3.28 16.37 26.87
N ILE A 19 3.01 15.94 28.11
CA ILE A 19 4.06 15.69 29.12
C ILE A 19 4.93 14.50 28.71
N GLU A 20 4.33 13.41 28.25
CA GLU A 20 5.07 12.22 27.79
C GLU A 20 5.91 12.53 26.55
N ILE A 21 5.35 13.29 25.61
CA ILE A 21 6.06 13.73 24.40
C ILE A 21 7.25 14.63 24.77
N GLN A 22 7.04 15.60 25.66
CA GLN A 22 8.12 16.49 26.12
C GLN A 22 9.20 15.74 26.88
N ALA A 23 8.84 14.73 27.69
CA ALA A 23 9.79 13.90 28.42
C ALA A 23 10.74 13.15 27.46
N VAL A 24 10.21 12.65 26.33
CA VAL A 24 11.00 12.02 25.28
C VAL A 24 11.95 13.02 24.60
N GLU A 25 11.44 14.18 24.16
CA GLU A 25 12.27 15.23 23.56
C GLU A 25 13.42 15.64 24.48
N ASN A 26 13.14 15.79 25.77
CA ASN A 26 14.14 16.13 26.79
C ASN A 26 15.15 15.00 27.01
N ARG A 27 14.70 13.74 27.10
CA ARG A 27 15.58 12.58 27.33
C ARG A 27 16.57 12.40 26.18
N MET A 28 16.09 12.53 24.96
CA MET A 28 16.89 12.34 23.75
C MET A 28 17.66 13.61 23.36
N ASN A 29 17.31 14.76 23.94
CA ASN A 29 17.81 16.09 23.58
C ASN A 29 17.59 16.40 22.07
N VAL A 30 16.38 16.11 21.57
CA VAL A 30 15.98 16.30 20.17
C VAL A 30 14.70 17.11 20.05
N THR A 31 14.45 17.64 18.85
CA THR A 31 13.12 18.15 18.47
C THR A 31 12.42 17.13 17.59
N LEU A 32 11.29 16.59 18.05
CA LEU A 32 10.46 15.70 17.25
C LEU A 32 9.67 16.49 16.19
N PRO A 33 9.50 15.95 14.98
CA PRO A 33 8.64 16.55 13.96
C PRO A 33 7.21 16.79 14.46
N ASN A 34 6.62 17.93 14.11
CA ASN A 34 5.28 18.29 14.57
C ASN A 34 4.22 17.29 14.10
N VAL A 35 4.37 16.74 12.88
CA VAL A 35 3.45 15.73 12.34
C VAL A 35 3.56 14.38 13.06
N TYR A 36 4.73 14.05 13.60
CA TYR A 36 4.91 12.87 14.44
C TYR A 36 4.29 13.07 15.83
N LYS A 37 4.46 14.27 16.41
CA LYS A 37 3.74 14.65 17.64
C LYS A 37 2.22 14.69 17.45
N GLU A 38 1.72 15.08 16.27
CA GLU A 38 0.29 14.96 15.90
C GLU A 38 -0.16 13.49 15.96
N LEU A 39 0.65 12.55 15.45
CA LEU A 39 0.35 11.12 15.57
C LEU A 39 0.30 10.68 17.03
N LEU A 40 1.31 11.02 17.83
CA LEU A 40 1.39 10.60 19.24
C LEU A 40 0.17 11.06 20.05
N ARG A 41 -0.38 12.24 19.73
CA ARG A 41 -1.63 12.75 20.34
C ARG A 41 -2.89 12.06 19.84
N CYS A 42 -2.85 11.37 18.71
CA CYS A 42 -3.93 10.50 18.25
C CYS A 42 -3.81 9.10 18.85
N THR A 43 -2.60 8.53 18.82
CA THR A 43 -2.27 7.21 19.34
C THR A 43 -0.79 7.18 19.71
N ASN A 44 -0.44 6.65 20.89
CA ASN A 44 0.95 6.60 21.37
C ASN A 44 1.76 5.50 20.66
N GLY A 45 1.96 5.66 19.35
CA GLY A 45 2.45 4.61 18.46
C GLY A 45 1.38 3.58 18.12
N PHE A 46 1.66 2.75 17.11
CA PHE A 46 0.77 1.68 16.66
C PHE A 46 1.57 0.60 15.94
N SER A 47 0.97 -0.58 15.77
CA SER A 47 1.51 -1.61 14.87
C SER A 47 0.48 -2.03 13.83
N ILE A 48 0.97 -2.45 12.66
CA ILE A 48 0.15 -3.03 11.58
C ILE A 48 0.57 -4.49 11.40
N GLY A 49 -0.35 -5.40 11.71
CA GLY A 49 -0.07 -6.84 11.68
C GLY A 49 1.16 -7.21 12.52
N SER A 50 2.00 -8.10 12.00
CA SER A 50 3.24 -8.55 12.66
C SER A 50 4.52 -7.89 12.11
N GLY A 51 4.40 -6.86 11.26
CA GLY A 51 5.54 -6.44 10.42
C GLY A 51 5.75 -4.93 10.29
N LEU A 52 4.99 -4.07 10.96
CA LEU A 52 5.32 -2.65 11.00
C LEU A 52 4.97 -2.07 12.36
N LEU A 53 5.90 -1.34 12.96
CA LEU A 53 5.75 -0.67 14.24
C LEU A 53 6.15 0.81 14.09
N ILE A 54 5.23 1.71 14.43
CA ILE A 54 5.54 3.11 14.69
C ILE A 54 5.65 3.31 16.21
N TYR A 55 6.77 3.87 16.65
CA TYR A 55 7.11 3.93 18.07
C TYR A 55 6.18 4.88 18.82
N GLY A 56 5.82 4.47 20.03
CA GLY A 56 5.26 5.37 21.04
C GLY A 56 6.36 6.02 21.87
N THR A 57 5.96 6.90 22.78
CA THR A 57 6.84 7.55 23.76
C THR A 57 7.58 6.56 24.66
N GLU A 58 7.01 5.37 24.88
CA GLU A 58 7.63 4.30 25.66
C GLU A 58 8.81 3.60 24.94
N HIS A 59 8.83 3.57 23.60
CA HIS A 59 9.83 2.83 22.83
C HIS A 59 10.85 3.73 22.16
N ILE A 60 10.45 4.93 21.73
CA ILE A 60 11.28 5.76 20.84
C ILE A 60 12.66 6.10 21.43
N ALA A 61 12.74 6.40 22.74
CA ALA A 61 14.03 6.74 23.35
C ALA A 61 14.96 5.52 23.46
N GLU A 62 14.43 4.36 23.86
CA GLU A 62 15.20 3.11 23.88
C GLU A 62 15.67 2.74 22.47
N ARG A 63 14.79 2.85 21.47
CA ARG A 63 15.13 2.53 20.07
C ARG A 63 16.14 3.49 19.48
N TYR A 64 16.06 4.78 19.82
CA TYR A 64 17.07 5.75 19.43
C TYR A 64 18.47 5.39 19.95
N GLU A 65 18.55 4.88 21.18
CA GLU A 65 19.79 4.39 21.79
C GLU A 65 20.25 3.08 21.14
N VAL A 66 19.35 2.10 20.98
CA VAL A 66 19.64 0.77 20.40
C VAL A 66 20.15 0.87 18.96
N TRP A 67 19.60 1.78 18.17
CA TRP A 67 20.02 2.00 16.78
C TRP A 67 21.23 2.95 16.67
N GLU A 68 21.76 3.44 17.79
CA GLU A 68 22.91 4.35 17.84
C GLU A 68 22.73 5.56 16.89
N VAL A 69 21.49 6.08 16.84
CA VAL A 69 21.08 7.08 15.84
C VAL A 69 21.94 8.34 15.95
N ASP A 70 22.32 8.75 17.16
CA ASP A 70 23.15 9.94 17.38
C ASP A 70 24.59 9.81 16.82
N GLU A 71 25.06 8.57 16.67
CA GLU A 71 26.38 8.25 16.12
C GLU A 71 26.31 8.14 14.60
N TYR A 72 25.45 7.27 14.07
CA TYR A 72 25.47 6.92 12.65
C TYR A 72 24.50 7.73 11.79
N ALA A 73 23.41 8.22 12.37
CA ALA A 73 22.35 8.96 11.69
C ALA A 73 22.06 10.30 12.38
N ARG A 74 23.12 11.01 12.79
CA ARG A 74 23.02 12.28 13.50
C ARG A 74 22.10 13.26 12.78
N GLY A 75 21.20 13.88 13.54
CA GLY A 75 20.19 14.80 13.02
C GLY A 75 18.88 14.12 12.58
N TYR A 76 18.73 12.81 12.82
CA TYR A 76 17.49 12.06 12.58
C TYR A 76 16.94 11.42 13.86
N VAL A 77 15.64 11.16 13.92
CA VAL A 77 14.99 10.33 14.94
C VAL A 77 14.46 9.05 14.31
N SER A 78 14.67 7.91 14.97
CA SER A 78 14.04 6.65 14.61
C SER A 78 12.59 6.63 15.09
N ILE A 79 11.64 6.63 14.17
CA ILE A 79 10.20 6.71 14.45
C ILE A 79 9.49 5.36 14.35
N GLY A 80 10.16 4.31 13.86
CA GLY A 80 9.57 2.98 13.71
C GLY A 80 10.50 2.00 13.02
N ASP A 81 10.05 0.76 12.85
CA ASP A 81 10.71 -0.31 12.09
C ASP A 81 9.70 -1.27 11.45
N ASP A 82 10.18 -2.12 10.54
CA ASP A 82 9.38 -3.15 9.86
C ASP A 82 9.60 -4.58 10.41
N GLY A 83 10.32 -4.73 11.52
CA GLY A 83 10.72 -6.03 12.07
C GLY A 83 11.62 -6.89 11.16
N GLY A 84 11.89 -6.45 9.94
CA GLY A 84 12.69 -7.12 8.90
C GLY A 84 14.11 -6.58 8.77
N GLY A 85 14.51 -5.70 9.69
CA GLY A 85 15.83 -5.07 9.71
C GLY A 85 15.86 -3.66 9.14
N ASN A 86 14.71 -3.05 8.81
CA ASN A 86 14.65 -1.67 8.35
C ASN A 86 14.12 -0.72 9.44
N VAL A 87 14.70 0.47 9.52
CA VAL A 87 14.34 1.54 10.47
C VAL A 87 13.81 2.75 9.71
N PHE A 88 12.70 3.31 10.17
CA PHE A 88 12.13 4.54 9.64
C PHE A 88 12.69 5.75 10.38
N LEU A 89 13.19 6.72 9.63
CA LEU A 89 13.80 7.94 10.15
C LEU A 89 13.08 9.20 9.67
N MET A 90 13.04 10.22 10.54
CA MET A 90 12.69 11.60 10.19
C MET A 90 13.79 12.55 10.67
N ALA A 91 14.06 13.65 9.97
CA ALA A 91 14.99 14.66 10.46
C ALA A 91 14.48 15.31 11.76
N GLN A 92 15.40 15.64 12.67
CA GLN A 92 15.12 16.21 14.00
C GLN A 92 14.78 17.70 13.96
N HIS A 93 13.77 18.10 13.20
CA HIS A 93 13.25 19.46 13.23
C HIS A 93 11.74 19.52 13.10
N ALA A 94 11.14 20.56 13.69
CA ALA A 94 9.69 20.68 13.86
C ALA A 94 8.89 20.61 12.55
N GLU A 95 9.44 21.17 11.46
CA GLU A 95 8.76 21.23 10.15
C GLU A 95 8.95 20.00 9.27
N GLU A 96 9.70 18.99 9.71
CA GLU A 96 9.91 17.77 8.92
C GLU A 96 8.59 17.04 8.70
N LYS A 97 8.42 16.52 7.49
CA LYS A 97 7.28 15.71 7.06
C LYS A 97 7.72 14.47 6.30
N GLY A 98 8.93 14.42 5.77
CA GLY A 98 9.46 13.29 5.05
C GLY A 98 9.84 12.13 5.98
N VAL A 99 9.73 10.91 5.43
CA VAL A 99 10.20 9.68 6.05
C VAL A 99 11.17 9.02 5.10
N VAL A 100 12.30 8.60 5.63
CA VAL A 100 13.24 7.72 4.93
C VAL A 100 13.32 6.38 5.66
N VAL A 101 13.71 5.34 4.94
CA VAL A 101 13.96 4.01 5.49
C VAL A 101 15.41 3.63 5.27
N ILE A 102 15.99 2.92 6.23
CA ILE A 102 17.37 2.45 6.17
C ILE A 102 17.52 1.05 6.74
N ASP A 103 18.47 0.29 6.20
CA ASP A 103 18.88 -1.00 6.77
C ASP A 103 19.61 -0.75 8.10
N SER A 104 19.15 -1.39 9.17
CA SER A 104 19.76 -1.31 10.51
C SER A 104 21.20 -1.80 10.57
N GLY A 105 21.62 -2.67 9.65
CA GLY A 105 23.02 -3.11 9.50
C GLY A 105 23.90 -2.09 8.78
N ASP A 106 23.31 -1.04 8.18
CA ASP A 106 24.00 0.06 7.50
C ASP A 106 23.30 1.40 7.82
N MET A 107 23.34 1.80 9.09
CA MET A 107 22.65 2.96 9.67
C MET A 107 23.20 4.32 9.21
N ASN A 108 23.46 4.51 7.91
CA ASN A 108 24.00 5.71 7.28
C ASN A 108 22.95 6.43 6.39
N PRO A 109 22.42 7.61 6.77
CA PRO A 109 21.38 8.31 6.02
C PRO A 109 21.68 8.58 4.53
N ASN A 110 22.96 8.56 4.11
CA ASN A 110 23.32 8.68 2.69
C ASN A 110 22.89 7.48 1.83
N HIS A 111 22.62 6.34 2.46
CA HIS A 111 22.12 5.11 1.81
C HIS A 111 20.61 4.92 2.01
N ALA A 112 19.93 5.87 2.65
CA ALA A 112 18.51 5.77 2.93
C ALA A 112 17.66 5.86 1.66
N THR A 113 16.54 5.15 1.66
CA THR A 113 15.51 5.24 0.63
C THR A 113 14.38 6.14 1.10
N VAL A 114 13.94 7.08 0.26
CA VAL A 114 12.79 7.94 0.58
C VAL A 114 11.49 7.12 0.50
N ILE A 115 10.74 7.08 1.60
CA ILE A 115 9.42 6.46 1.66
C ILE A 115 8.34 7.44 1.22
N THR A 116 8.39 8.66 1.74
CA THR A 116 7.46 9.74 1.41
C THR A 116 8.04 11.11 1.76
N ALA A 117 7.50 12.16 1.14
CA ALA A 117 7.68 13.54 1.58
C ALA A 117 6.56 14.03 2.53
N ASP A 118 5.51 13.23 2.78
CA ASP A 118 4.37 13.60 3.61
C ASP A 118 3.95 12.43 4.53
N PHE A 119 4.45 12.49 5.76
CA PHE A 119 4.20 11.52 6.83
C PHE A 119 2.71 11.26 7.04
N LYS A 120 1.88 12.31 7.02
CA LYS A 120 0.44 12.16 7.24
C LYS A 120 -0.21 11.41 6.09
N LYS A 121 0.19 11.72 4.86
CA LYS A 121 -0.28 10.98 3.68
C LYS A 121 0.13 9.51 3.76
N TRP A 122 1.37 9.22 4.15
CA TRP A 122 1.87 7.84 4.29
C TRP A 122 1.11 7.07 5.37
N VAL A 123 0.96 7.62 6.57
CA VAL A 123 0.16 7.01 7.65
C VAL A 123 -1.28 6.75 7.18
N ASN A 124 -1.94 7.75 6.59
CA ASN A 124 -3.32 7.64 6.10
C ASN A 124 -3.50 6.61 4.97
N SER A 125 -2.41 6.23 4.29
CA SER A 125 -2.42 5.19 3.27
C SER A 125 -2.28 3.77 3.84
N GLY A 126 -2.07 3.64 5.16
CA GLY A 126 -1.72 2.36 5.79
C GLY A 126 -0.23 2.07 5.75
N CYS A 127 0.61 3.12 5.74
CA CYS A 127 2.07 3.02 5.74
C CYS A 127 2.67 2.27 4.53
N VAL A 128 1.96 2.22 3.41
CA VAL A 128 2.48 1.66 2.15
C VAL A 128 3.39 2.67 1.44
N SER A 129 4.52 2.22 0.92
CA SER A 129 5.45 3.08 0.18
C SER A 129 4.79 3.73 -1.04
N GLU A 130 5.29 4.86 -1.54
CA GLU A 130 4.71 5.48 -2.76
C GLU A 130 4.76 4.57 -4.00
N ILE A 131 5.72 3.63 -4.04
CA ILE A 131 5.84 2.61 -5.09
C ILE A 131 4.70 1.59 -4.95
N GLU A 132 4.44 1.13 -3.73
CA GLU A 132 3.32 0.23 -3.43
C GLU A 132 1.98 0.94 -3.62
N GLN A 133 1.85 2.22 -3.24
CA GLN A 133 0.66 3.03 -3.55
C GLN A 133 0.43 3.11 -5.06
N LYS A 134 1.47 3.31 -5.88
CA LYS A 134 1.34 3.26 -7.34
C LYS A 134 0.96 1.87 -7.87
N ALA A 135 1.34 0.80 -7.17
CA ALA A 135 0.94 -0.57 -7.48
C ALA A 135 -0.50 -0.90 -7.01
N ILE A 136 -0.92 -0.38 -5.85
CA ILE A 136 -2.24 -0.51 -5.23
C ILE A 136 -3.27 0.35 -5.96
N HIS A 137 -2.92 1.57 -6.36
CA HIS A 137 -3.72 2.38 -7.28
C HIS A 137 -3.75 1.82 -8.71
N LYS A 138 -2.86 0.90 -9.06
CA LYS A 138 -2.98 0.05 -10.26
C LYS A 138 -3.87 -1.18 -10.04
N SER A 139 -4.15 -1.56 -8.80
CA SER A 139 -4.99 -2.72 -8.45
C SER A 139 -6.42 -2.37 -8.07
N SER A 140 -6.77 -1.08 -7.95
CA SER A 140 -8.14 -0.63 -7.64
C SER A 140 -9.12 -0.69 -8.82
N ASP A 141 -8.63 -0.92 -10.04
CA ASP A 141 -9.50 -1.08 -11.20
C ASP A 141 -9.95 -2.55 -11.25
N ILE A 142 -10.97 -2.89 -10.46
CA ILE A 142 -11.73 -4.12 -10.71
C ILE A 142 -12.64 -3.90 -11.93
N CYS A 143 -12.69 -4.89 -12.81
CA CYS A 143 -13.44 -4.84 -14.05
C CYS A 143 -14.17 -6.15 -14.32
N ASN A 144 -15.19 -6.07 -15.15
CA ASN A 144 -15.79 -7.22 -15.77
C ASN A 144 -15.18 -7.43 -17.16
N ILE A 145 -14.94 -8.68 -17.54
CA ILE A 145 -14.57 -9.04 -18.91
C ILE A 145 -15.85 -9.47 -19.62
N VAL A 146 -16.23 -8.74 -20.65
CA VAL A 146 -17.53 -8.90 -21.32
C VAL A 146 -17.31 -9.25 -22.78
N LEU A 147 -17.99 -10.29 -23.23
CA LEU A 147 -18.11 -10.60 -24.65
C LEU A 147 -19.17 -9.67 -25.26
N VAL A 148 -18.74 -8.79 -26.17
CA VAL A 148 -19.62 -7.76 -26.76
C VAL A 148 -19.94 -8.03 -28.23
N LYS A 149 -19.17 -8.91 -28.89
CA LYS A 149 -19.44 -9.37 -30.25
C LYS A 149 -19.25 -10.88 -30.35
N THR A 150 -19.94 -11.51 -31.30
CA THR A 150 -19.71 -12.92 -31.62
C THR A 150 -18.34 -13.08 -32.30
N PRO A 151 -17.47 -13.98 -31.83
CA PRO A 151 -16.18 -14.21 -32.47
C PRO A 151 -16.30 -14.75 -33.89
N SER A 152 -15.42 -14.31 -34.80
CA SER A 152 -15.46 -14.68 -36.21
C SER A 152 -15.16 -16.16 -36.46
N GLU A 153 -14.29 -16.80 -35.67
CA GLU A 153 -14.03 -18.24 -35.78
C GLU A 153 -14.95 -19.09 -34.86
N GLY A 154 -16.02 -18.48 -34.31
CA GLY A 154 -17.05 -19.16 -33.52
C GLY A 154 -16.48 -19.93 -32.32
N LEU A 155 -16.73 -21.24 -32.27
CA LEU A 155 -16.34 -22.10 -31.14
C LEU A 155 -14.82 -22.13 -30.90
N LYS A 156 -14.00 -21.99 -31.94
CA LYS A 156 -12.52 -22.02 -31.83
C LYS A 156 -12.02 -20.83 -31.00
N ASP A 157 -12.53 -19.64 -31.28
CA ASP A 157 -12.21 -18.44 -30.51
C ASP A 157 -12.75 -18.53 -29.08
N LEU A 158 -13.95 -19.08 -28.89
CA LEU A 158 -14.52 -19.27 -27.54
C LEU A 158 -13.66 -20.22 -26.69
N ILE A 159 -13.16 -21.33 -27.25
CA ILE A 159 -12.24 -22.24 -26.55
C ILE A 159 -10.94 -21.52 -26.17
N ARG A 160 -10.42 -20.69 -27.08
CA ARG A 160 -9.21 -19.91 -26.83
C ARG A 160 -9.41 -18.89 -25.70
N ILE A 161 -10.52 -18.17 -25.71
CA ILE A 161 -10.93 -17.23 -24.64
C ILE A 161 -11.04 -17.98 -23.32
N LYS A 162 -11.75 -19.13 -23.31
CA LYS A 162 -11.91 -19.98 -22.13
C LYS A 162 -10.56 -20.36 -21.51
N ASN A 163 -9.62 -20.83 -22.32
CA ASN A 163 -8.32 -21.31 -21.85
C ASN A 163 -7.42 -20.18 -21.34
N ILE A 164 -7.41 -19.01 -22.00
CA ILE A 164 -6.57 -17.88 -21.58
C ILE A 164 -7.13 -17.19 -20.33
N LEU A 165 -8.45 -17.08 -20.21
CA LEU A 165 -9.09 -16.49 -19.04
C LEU A 165 -9.24 -17.48 -17.87
N GLY A 166 -9.02 -18.78 -18.09
CA GLY A 166 -9.16 -19.82 -17.07
C GLY A 166 -10.60 -20.02 -16.62
N LEU A 167 -11.56 -20.01 -17.56
CA LEU A 167 -12.97 -20.17 -17.23
C LEU A 167 -13.31 -21.64 -16.98
N GLU A 168 -13.99 -21.94 -15.88
CA GLU A 168 -14.45 -23.30 -15.53
C GLU A 168 -15.73 -23.73 -16.28
N ILE A 169 -16.40 -22.81 -16.97
CA ILE A 169 -17.62 -23.10 -17.74
C ILE A 169 -17.37 -24.05 -18.91
N SER A 170 -18.38 -24.85 -19.26
CA SER A 170 -18.29 -25.75 -20.41
C SER A 170 -18.24 -24.97 -21.73
N ALA A 171 -17.61 -25.52 -22.77
CA ALA A 171 -17.58 -24.89 -24.09
C ALA A 171 -18.99 -24.74 -24.70
N ILE A 172 -19.92 -25.65 -24.34
CA ILE A 172 -21.31 -25.62 -24.77
C ILE A 172 -22.04 -24.45 -24.12
N ASP A 173 -21.85 -24.23 -22.83
CA ASP A 173 -22.52 -23.14 -22.11
C ASP A 173 -21.93 -21.78 -22.47
N LEU A 174 -20.62 -21.72 -22.73
CA LEU A 174 -19.98 -20.54 -23.31
C LEU A 174 -20.55 -20.22 -24.71
N LEU A 175 -20.77 -21.24 -25.56
CA LEU A 175 -21.41 -21.06 -26.86
C LEU A 175 -22.85 -20.56 -26.73
N LYS A 176 -23.64 -21.08 -25.79
CA LYS A 176 -24.99 -20.57 -25.51
C LYS A 176 -24.96 -19.11 -25.04
N GLY A 177 -24.03 -18.77 -24.13
CA GLY A 177 -23.82 -17.41 -23.65
C GLY A 177 -23.47 -16.44 -24.77
N SER A 178 -22.59 -16.85 -25.69
CA SER A 178 -22.16 -16.02 -26.84
C SER A 178 -23.27 -15.61 -27.82
N LYS A 179 -24.44 -16.27 -27.76
CA LYS A 179 -25.62 -15.92 -28.55
C LYS A 179 -26.46 -14.79 -27.93
N ASN A 180 -26.22 -14.45 -26.66
CA ASN A 180 -26.95 -13.45 -25.90
C ASN A 180 -25.98 -12.37 -25.42
N LEU A 181 -25.67 -11.40 -26.29
CA LEU A 181 -24.71 -10.34 -26.01
C LEU A 181 -25.39 -9.11 -25.41
N PRO A 182 -24.72 -8.34 -24.52
CA PRO A 182 -23.40 -8.61 -23.96
C PRO A 182 -23.42 -9.78 -22.95
N TYR A 183 -22.38 -10.62 -22.96
CA TYR A 183 -22.27 -11.77 -22.07
C TYR A 183 -21.05 -11.61 -21.15
N ILE A 184 -21.28 -11.55 -19.84
CA ILE A 184 -20.21 -11.41 -18.85
C ILE A 184 -19.48 -12.75 -18.72
N LEU A 185 -18.17 -12.74 -19.00
CA LEU A 185 -17.30 -13.92 -18.92
C LEU A 185 -16.65 -14.04 -17.55
N VAL A 186 -16.24 -12.91 -16.97
CA VAL A 186 -15.59 -12.82 -15.67
C VAL A 186 -16.06 -11.57 -14.95
N GLU A 187 -16.49 -11.72 -13.71
CA GLU A 187 -16.85 -10.61 -12.84
C GLU A 187 -15.70 -10.25 -11.89
N ARG A 188 -15.59 -8.97 -11.53
CA ARG A 188 -14.71 -8.47 -10.45
C ARG A 188 -13.26 -8.91 -10.59
N PHE A 189 -12.71 -8.77 -11.80
CA PHE A 189 -11.35 -9.17 -12.13
C PHE A 189 -10.36 -7.99 -12.07
N PRO A 190 -9.08 -8.19 -11.73
CA PRO A 190 -8.10 -7.09 -11.76
C PRO A 190 -7.85 -6.59 -13.20
N TYR A 191 -8.09 -5.31 -13.48
CA TYR A 191 -7.98 -4.67 -14.80
C TYR A 191 -6.61 -4.86 -15.45
N GLY A 192 -5.53 -4.64 -14.69
CA GLY A 192 -4.17 -4.85 -15.19
C GLY A 192 -3.92 -6.29 -15.65
N LYS A 193 -4.54 -7.28 -14.99
CA LYS A 193 -4.48 -8.68 -15.40
C LYS A 193 -5.38 -8.96 -16.60
N ALA A 194 -6.60 -8.39 -16.62
CA ALA A 194 -7.52 -8.50 -17.76
C ALA A 194 -6.87 -8.00 -19.05
N LYS A 195 -6.27 -6.80 -19.01
CA LYS A 195 -5.59 -6.20 -20.16
C LYS A 195 -4.48 -7.09 -20.71
N LYS A 196 -3.60 -7.61 -19.84
CA LYS A 196 -2.52 -8.54 -20.23
C LYS A 196 -3.04 -9.86 -20.82
N LEU A 197 -4.14 -10.40 -20.28
CA LEU A 197 -4.73 -11.63 -20.81
C LEU A 197 -5.40 -11.39 -22.16
N ILE A 198 -6.05 -10.25 -22.35
CA ILE A 198 -6.67 -9.87 -23.62
C ILE A 198 -5.62 -9.57 -24.68
N GLU A 199 -4.51 -8.90 -24.34
CA GLU A 199 -3.37 -8.70 -25.27
C GLU A 199 -2.77 -10.03 -25.77
N LYS A 200 -2.82 -11.09 -24.96
CA LYS A 200 -2.40 -12.44 -25.36
C LYS A 200 -3.38 -13.14 -26.30
N LEU A 201 -4.64 -12.69 -26.33
CA LEU A 201 -5.61 -13.18 -27.30
C LEU A 201 -5.29 -12.53 -28.64
N ALA A 202 -4.61 -13.26 -29.54
CA ALA A 202 -4.46 -12.85 -30.93
C ALA A 202 -5.78 -13.08 -31.69
N ILE A 203 -6.85 -12.42 -31.23
CA ILE A 203 -8.19 -12.33 -31.83
C ILE A 203 -8.52 -10.85 -31.98
N ASP A 204 -9.60 -10.53 -32.70
CA ASP A 204 -10.06 -9.15 -32.84
C ASP A 204 -10.33 -8.52 -31.45
N SER A 205 -9.58 -7.47 -31.12
CA SER A 205 -9.65 -6.77 -29.83
C SER A 205 -11.00 -6.08 -29.60
N THR A 206 -11.88 -6.01 -30.59
CA THR A 206 -13.25 -5.49 -30.47
C THR A 206 -14.28 -6.53 -30.02
N ILE A 207 -13.87 -7.79 -29.86
CA ILE A 207 -14.74 -8.89 -29.39
C ILE A 207 -14.98 -8.82 -27.87
N LEU A 208 -13.98 -8.37 -27.11
CA LEU A 208 -14.02 -8.28 -25.65
C LEU A 208 -13.99 -6.82 -25.19
N SER A 209 -14.81 -6.50 -24.20
CA SER A 209 -14.80 -5.23 -23.48
C SER A 209 -14.31 -5.45 -22.05
N ILE A 210 -13.55 -4.49 -21.53
CA ILE A 210 -13.17 -4.42 -20.13
C ILE A 210 -14.00 -3.29 -19.50
N GLU A 211 -15.02 -3.66 -18.73
CA GLU A 211 -15.94 -2.72 -18.11
C GLU A 211 -15.55 -2.48 -16.66
N THR A 212 -15.09 -1.28 -16.32
CA THR A 212 -14.75 -0.92 -14.94
C THR A 212 -16.02 -0.90 -14.09
N THR A 213 -16.04 -1.64 -12.98
CA THR A 213 -17.13 -1.53 -12.02
C THR A 213 -16.91 -0.25 -11.22
N GLY A 214 -17.60 0.83 -11.60
CA GLY A 214 -17.57 2.07 -10.85
C GLY A 214 -18.00 1.83 -9.41
N LYS A 215 -17.39 2.56 -8.46
CA LYS A 215 -17.92 2.68 -7.10
C LYS A 215 -19.35 3.23 -7.23
N ASN A 216 -20.35 2.36 -7.11
CA ASN A 216 -21.68 2.82 -6.73
C ASN A 216 -21.48 3.56 -5.40
N SER A 217 -21.90 4.83 -5.41
CA SER A 217 -21.67 5.84 -4.39
C SER A 217 -22.15 5.43 -3.01
#